data_AF-A0A7Y1VNN3-F1
#
_entry.id   AF-A0A7Y1VNN3-F1
#
_cell.length_a   1.000
_cell.length_b   1.000
_cell.length_c   1.000
_cell.angle_alpha   90.00
_cell.angle_beta   90.00
_cell.angle_gamma   90.00
#
_symmetry.space_group_name_H-M   'P 1'
#
loop_
_entity.id
_entity.type
_entity.pdbx_description
1 polymer ?
#
loop_
_entity_poly.entity_id
_entity_poly.type
_entity_poly.pdbx_seq_one_letter_code
_entity_poly.pdbx_strand_id
1 'polypeptide(L)' 'AMSSIFPEGIPIGVVMDFKLETSASFYTINVGLFNDMTNLSTAYVITNLSKPEIEELESNIEDEQE' A
#
# COMPACT_ATOMS: atom_id res chain seq x y z
N ALA A 1 -8.60 0.47 -5.55
CA ALA A 1 -8.16 -0.65 -4.69
C ALA A 1 -7.50 -0.05 -3.45
N MET A 2 -7.98 -0.38 -2.25
CA MET A 2 -7.23 -0.11 -1.02
C MET A 2 -6.15 -1.18 -0.90
N SER A 3 -4.91 -0.77 -0.64
CA SER A 3 -3.79 -1.70 -0.48
C SER A 3 -3.86 -2.32 0.91
N SER A 4 -4.17 -3.62 1.00
CA SER A 4 -4.20 -4.38 2.27
C SER A 4 -2.82 -4.55 2.92
N ILE A 5 -1.76 -4.03 2.28
CA ILE A 5 -0.36 -4.17 2.70
C ILE A 5 0.10 -2.98 3.56
N PHE A 6 -0.52 -1.80 3.42
CA PHE A 6 -0.16 -0.61 4.20
C PHE A 6 -1.33 -0.18 5.09
N PRO A 7 -1.14 -0.02 6.41
CA PRO A 7 -2.19 0.51 7.28
C PRO A 7 -2.45 1.99 6.97
N GLU A 8 -3.64 2.46 7.31
CA GLU A 8 -3.97 3.88 7.24
C GLU A 8 -3.19 4.70 8.28
N GLY A 9 -2.96 5.99 7.98
CA GLY A 9 -2.35 6.94 8.92
C GLY A 9 -0.82 7.01 8.92
N ILE A 10 -0.12 6.20 8.10
CA ILE A 10 1.33 6.34 7.92
C ILE A 10 1.62 7.38 6.82
N PRO A 11 2.31 8.49 7.13
CA PRO A 11 2.73 9.43 6.09
C PRO A 11 3.71 8.73 5.15
N ILE A 12 3.56 8.91 3.83
CA ILE A 12 4.48 8.34 2.83
C ILE A 12 5.51 9.39 2.36
N GLY A 13 5.10 10.66 2.31
CA GLY A 13 5.94 11.76 1.85
C GLY A 13 5.12 12.97 1.43
N VAL A 14 5.78 13.91 0.75
CA VAL A 14 5.17 15.13 0.22
C VAL A 14 5.15 15.06 -1.31
N VAL A 15 4.04 15.45 -1.94
CA VAL A 15 3.95 15.53 -3.41
C VAL A 15 4.89 16.63 -3.90
N MET A 16 5.87 16.25 -4.72
CA MET A 16 6.84 17.19 -5.30
C MET A 16 6.41 17.69 -6.67
N ASP A 17 5.90 16.79 -7.51
CA ASP A 17 5.50 17.12 -8.88
C ASP A 17 4.44 16.12 -9.35
N PHE A 18 3.57 16.55 -10.26
CA PHE A 18 2.60 15.65 -10.89
C PHE A 18 2.60 15.90 -12.40
N LYS A 19 2.72 14.83 -13.16
CA LYS A 19 2.64 14.87 -14.62
C LYS A 19 1.32 14.28 -15.08
N LEU A 20 0.59 15.07 -15.83
CA LEU A 20 -0.56 14.63 -16.61
C LEU A 20 -0.07 14.41 -18.04
N GLU A 21 0.06 13.14 -18.44
CA GLU A 21 0.25 12.82 -19.85
C GLU A 21 -1.09 13.03 -20.56
N THR A 22 -1.14 13.97 -21.50
CA THR A 22 -2.35 14.45 -22.18
C THR A 22 -3.11 13.37 -22.97
N SER A 23 -2.58 12.14 -23.03
CA SER A 23 -3.18 10.99 -23.72
C SER A 23 -3.36 9.76 -22.82
N ALA A 24 -2.92 9.81 -21.56
CA ALA A 24 -3.04 8.71 -20.64
C ALA A 24 -4.05 9.07 -19.54
N SER A 25 -5.02 8.20 -19.29
CA SER A 25 -5.97 8.31 -18.17
C SER A 25 -5.32 8.12 -16.79
N PHE A 26 -4.01 8.36 -16.68
CA PHE A 26 -3.18 8.08 -15.51
C PHE A 26 -2.39 9.33 -15.14
N TYR A 27 -2.36 9.63 -13.84
CA TYR A 27 -1.55 10.68 -13.26
C TYR A 27 -0.28 10.06 -12.69
N THR A 28 0.88 10.56 -13.11
CA THR A 28 2.15 10.17 -12.49
C THR A 28 2.51 11.20 -11.44
N ILE A 29 2.52 10.79 -10.17
CA ILE A 29 2.83 11.68 -9.05
C ILE A 29 4.23 11.34 -8.54
N ASN A 30 5.12 12.33 -8.56
CA ASN A 30 6.43 12.25 -7.93
C ASN A 30 6.27 12.66 -6.46
N VAL A 31 6.61 11.74 -5.56
CA VAL A 31 6.52 11.96 -4.11
C VAL A 31 7.93 11.96 -3.53
N GLY A 32 8.26 13.02 -2.79
CA GLY A 32 9.45 13.07 -1.96
C GLY A 32 9.20 12.31 -0.66
N LEU A 33 9.85 11.17 -0.49
CA LEU A 33 9.72 10.36 0.72
C LEU A 33 10.25 11.15 1.93
N PHE A 34 9.52 11.12 3.04
CA PHE A 34 9.94 11.79 4.28
C PHE A 34 11.08 11.04 5.01
N ASN A 35 11.27 9.76 4.67
CA ASN A 35 12.17 8.87 5.38
C ASN A 35 13.47 8.69 4.58
N ASP A 36 14.60 9.00 5.21
CA ASP A 36 15.93 8.75 4.67
C ASP A 36 16.42 7.36 5.15
N MET A 37 16.42 6.39 4.23
CA MET A 37 16.82 5.01 4.54
C MET A 37 18.34 4.80 4.62
N THR A 38 19.15 5.84 4.40
CA THR A 38 20.63 5.74 4.41
C THR A 38 21.18 5.49 5.82
N ASN A 39 20.43 5.80 6.88
CA ASN A 39 20.87 5.63 8.27
C ASN A 39 19.86 4.87 9.15
N LEU A 40 19.25 3.80 8.63
CA LEU A 40 18.25 3.05 9.37
C LEU A 40 18.88 1.98 10.29
N SER A 41 18.92 2.23 11.60
CA SER A 41 19.40 1.26 12.62
C SER A 41 18.28 0.45 13.27
N THR A 42 17.02 0.87 13.16
CA THR A 42 15.86 0.19 13.77
C THR A 42 14.65 0.39 12.87
N ALA A 43 13.96 -0.72 12.55
CA ALA A 43 12.78 -0.73 11.71
C ALA A 43 11.62 -1.40 12.46
N TYR A 44 10.40 -0.96 12.18
CA TYR A 44 9.18 -1.56 12.72
C TYR A 44 8.52 -2.41 11.64
N VAL A 45 8.20 -3.66 11.97
CA VAL A 45 7.44 -4.55 11.09
C VAL A 45 5.97 -4.45 11.46
N ILE A 46 5.14 -3.99 10.52
CA ILE A 46 3.70 -3.92 10.70
C ILE A 46 3.10 -5.17 10.05
N THR A 47 2.41 -5.98 10.85
CA THR A 47 1.71 -7.16 10.39
C THR A 47 0.21 -6.94 10.46
N ASN A 48 -0.50 -7.30 9.38
CA ASN A 48 -1.95 -7.30 9.38
C ASN A 48 -2.43 -8.59 10.05
N LEU A 49 -2.96 -8.48 11.28
CA LEU A 49 -3.44 -9.62 12.07
C LEU A 49 -4.73 -10.24 11.51
N SER A 50 -5.46 -9.52 10.67
CA SER A 50 -6.70 -9.98 10.02
C SER A 50 -6.48 -10.57 8.63
N LYS A 51 -5.25 -10.51 8.09
CA LYS A 51 -4.87 -11.18 6.85
C LYS A 51 -5.21 -12.69 6.83
N PRO A 52 -4.91 -13.49 7.88
CA PRO A 52 -5.25 -14.91 7.88
C PRO A 52 -6.77 -15.15 7.88
N GLU A 53 -7.55 -14.32 8.57
CA GLU A 53 -9.01 -14.43 8.60
C GLU A 53 -9.62 -14.08 7.24
N ILE A 54 -9.08 -13.08 6.54
CA ILE A 54 -9.51 -12.74 5.17
C ILE A 54 -9.17 -13.87 4.21
N GLU A 55 -7.95 -14.44 4.26
CA GLU A 55 -7.56 -15.58 3.42
C GLU A 55 -8.43 -16.82 3.70
N GLU A 56 -8.79 -17.07 4.97
CA GLU A 56 -9.70 -18.15 5.35
C GLU A 56 -11.12 -17.90 4.81
N LEU A 57 -11.65 -16.69 4.94
CA LEU A 57 -12.95 -16.32 4.40
C LEU A 57 -12.98 -16.41 2.87
N GLU A 58 -11.94 -15.94 2.18
CA GLU A 58 -11.82 -16.03 0.72
C GLU A 58 -11.79 -17.50 0.26
N SER A 59 -11.04 -18.37 0.96
CA SER A 59 -11.03 -19.82 0.68
C SER A 59 -12.40 -20.46 0.87
N ASN A 60 -13.09 -20.16 1.97
CA ASN A 60 -14.43 -20.73 2.24
C ASN A 60 -15.47 -20.28 1.20
N ILE A 61 -15.33 -19.06 0.66
CA ILE A 61 -16.23 -18.56 -0.40
C ILE A 61 -15.98 -19.26 -1.75
N GLU A 62 -14.74 -19.70 -2.01
CA GLU A 62 -14.39 -20.50 -3.19
C GLU A 62 -14.88 -21.95 -3.08
N ASP A 63 -14.82 -22.53 -1.88
CA ASP A 63 -15.28 -23.91 -1.61
C ASP A 63 -16.82 -24.07 -1.64
N GLU A 64 -17.59 -23.00 -1.41
CA GLU A 64 -19.07 -23.01 -1.51
C GLU A 64 -19.63 -22.89 -2.94
N GLN A 65 -18.77 -22.64 -3.95
CA GLN A 65 -19.18 -22.54 -5.35
C GLN A 65 -18.93 -23.81 -6.18
N GLU A 66 -18.61 -24.93 -5.53
CA GLU A 66 -18.58 -26.28 -6.12
C GLU A 66 -19.77 -27.14 -5.65
#